data_AF-X1SGA1-F1
#
_entry.id   AF-X1SGA1-F1
#
_cell.length_a   1.000
_cell.length_b   1.000
_cell.length_c   1.000
_cell.angle_alpha   90.00
_cell.angle_beta   90.00
_cell.angle_gamma   90.00
#
_symmetry.space_group_name_H-M   'P 1'
#
loop_
_entity.id
_entity.type
_entity.pdbx_description
1 polymer ?
#
loop_
_entity_poly.entity_id
_entity_poly.type
_entity_poly.pdbx_seq_one_letter_code
_entity_poly.pdbx_strand_id
1 'polypeptide(L)'
;MSSHDMKNPNGGVNMRHVTEPPDPDEHLLERVFSRENMLRAWKRVKANKGTSGVDGISIAEFPGFTRDRWEDIRKSLLEGTYQPSPVLRVEIPKVDGGTRPLGIPTVLDRLIQQAIAQVLGPIFDHTFSESSFGFRPGRSAHDAVRKAREYIREGYRIAVDMDLSKFFDTVNHDVLMYRVAGRVHDKRLLRLIGRYLRAGVEINGRLQSTLKGV
;
A
#
# COMPACT_ATOMS: atom_id res chain seq x y z
N MET A 1 72.35 29.73 -20.30
CA MET A 1 71.03 30.33 -20.63
C MET A 1 70.22 29.23 -21.31
N SER A 2 69.71 28.23 -20.58
CA SER A 2 68.41 28.19 -19.88
C SER A 2 67.23 28.51 -20.81
N SER A 3 66.57 27.45 -21.31
CA SER A 3 65.19 27.51 -21.80
C SER A 3 64.42 26.48 -20.99
N HIS A 4 63.61 27.01 -20.09
CA HIS A 4 62.84 26.33 -19.06
C HIS A 4 61.50 25.90 -19.65
N ASP A 5 61.12 24.64 -19.48
CA ASP A 5 59.78 24.13 -19.76
C ASP A 5 58.75 24.84 -18.87
N MET A 6 57.97 25.76 -19.45
CA MET A 6 56.80 26.32 -18.79
C MET A 6 55.59 25.40 -18.99
N LYS A 7 55.28 24.66 -17.93
CA LYS A 7 53.96 24.10 -17.66
C LYS A 7 52.92 25.21 -17.71
N ASN A 8 51.84 24.98 -18.44
CA ASN A 8 50.66 25.85 -18.42
C ASN A 8 49.70 25.36 -17.32
N PRO A 9 49.43 26.15 -16.27
CA PRO A 9 48.47 25.82 -15.22
C PRO A 9 47.15 26.54 -15.53
N ASN A 10 46.09 25.79 -15.84
CA ASN A 10 44.76 26.31 -15.57
C ASN A 10 43.77 25.19 -15.28
N GLY A 11 43.20 25.29 -14.09
CA GLY A 11 42.25 24.36 -13.49
C GLY A 11 41.01 24.22 -14.36
N GLY A 12 40.89 23.07 -15.01
CA GLY A 12 39.60 22.56 -15.45
C GLY A 12 38.79 22.23 -14.21
N VAL A 13 37.88 23.13 -13.84
CA VAL A 13 36.86 22.89 -12.83
C VAL A 13 36.13 21.62 -13.22
N ASN A 14 36.28 20.59 -12.40
CA ASN A 14 35.51 19.36 -12.49
C ASN A 14 34.03 19.77 -12.56
N MET A 15 33.40 19.62 -13.73
CA MET A 15 31.97 19.83 -13.87
C MET A 15 31.32 18.89 -12.87
N ARG A 16 30.92 19.46 -11.72
CA ARG A 16 30.07 18.79 -10.75
C ARG A 16 28.90 18.31 -11.58
N HIS A 17 28.74 16.99 -11.66
CA HIS A 17 27.51 16.38 -12.12
C HIS A 17 26.38 17.21 -11.52
N VAL A 18 25.61 17.84 -12.40
CA VAL A 18 24.34 18.45 -12.02
C VAL A 18 23.62 17.34 -11.28
N THR A 19 23.50 17.49 -9.97
CA THR A 19 22.79 16.54 -9.12
C THR A 19 21.43 16.39 -9.77
N GLU A 20 21.16 15.21 -10.33
CA GLU A 20 19.82 14.85 -10.75
C GLU A 20 18.87 15.24 -9.60
N PRO A 21 17.69 15.80 -9.91
CA PRO A 21 16.72 16.09 -8.86
C PRO A 21 16.57 14.82 -8.01
N PRO A 22 16.61 14.92 -6.66
CA PRO A 22 16.52 13.75 -5.80
C PRO A 22 15.31 12.92 -6.23
N ASP A 23 15.52 11.62 -6.36
CA ASP A 23 14.47 10.70 -6.77
C ASP A 23 13.26 10.95 -5.85
N PRO A 24 12.06 11.30 -6.36
CA PRO A 24 10.89 11.49 -5.51
C PRO A 24 10.53 10.22 -4.70
N ASP A 25 11.07 9.06 -5.10
CA ASP A 25 10.99 7.78 -4.39
C ASP A 25 12.19 7.48 -3.48
N GLU A 26 13.17 8.38 -3.37
CA GLU A 26 14.30 8.23 -2.47
C GLU A 26 13.79 8.03 -1.04
N HIS A 27 14.20 6.92 -0.43
CA HIS A 27 13.81 6.51 0.92
C HIS A 27 12.31 6.25 1.16
N LEU A 28 11.55 5.84 0.13
CA LEU A 28 10.12 5.57 0.28
C LEU A 28 9.80 4.49 1.34
N LEU A 29 10.55 3.39 1.35
CA LEU A 29 10.40 2.34 2.36
C LEU A 29 10.70 2.86 3.79
N GLU A 30 11.72 3.68 3.93
CA GLU A 30 12.10 4.31 5.20
C GLU A 30 11.02 5.28 5.68
N ARG A 31 10.36 6.03 4.76
CA ARG A 31 9.20 6.88 5.08
C ARG A 31 8.02 6.05 5.57
N VAL A 32 7.73 4.91 4.91
CA VAL A 32 6.68 3.96 5.32
C VAL A 32 6.92 3.50 6.77
N PHE A 33 8.14 3.09 7.09
CA PHE A 33 8.49 2.57 8.43
C PHE A 33 9.12 3.61 9.36
N SER A 34 8.89 4.90 9.10
CA SER A 34 9.28 5.97 10.02
C SER A 34 8.44 5.90 11.29
N ARG A 35 9.04 6.24 12.44
CA ARG A 35 8.37 6.16 13.74
C ARG A 35 7.04 6.93 13.76
N GLU A 36 7.02 8.12 13.18
CA GLU A 36 5.84 8.97 13.11
C GLU A 36 4.72 8.32 12.30
N ASN A 37 5.04 7.76 11.13
CA ASN A 37 4.06 7.08 10.28
C ASN A 37 3.51 5.83 10.97
N MET A 38 4.37 5.03 11.60
CA MET A 38 3.97 3.84 12.34
C MET A 38 3.04 4.17 13.51
N LEU A 39 3.28 5.26 14.25
CA LEU A 39 2.39 5.72 15.31
C LEU A 39 1.01 6.15 14.77
N ARG A 40 0.96 6.82 13.62
CA ARG A 40 -0.32 7.16 12.96
C ARG A 40 -1.05 5.91 12.47
N ALA A 41 -0.34 4.98 11.86
CA ALA A 41 -0.87 3.70 11.43
C ALA A 41 -1.46 2.91 12.61
N TRP A 42 -0.75 2.86 13.74
CA TRP A 42 -1.23 2.19 14.94
C TRP A 42 -2.51 2.83 15.49
N LYS A 43 -2.58 4.16 15.57
CA LYS A 43 -3.81 4.87 15.97
C LYS A 43 -5.00 4.47 15.10
N ARG A 44 -4.79 4.37 13.78
CA ARG A 44 -5.84 3.98 12.82
C ARG A 44 -6.27 2.51 13.00
N VAL A 45 -5.32 1.59 13.12
CA VAL A 45 -5.60 0.16 13.35
C VAL A 45 -6.37 -0.04 14.65
N LYS A 46 -5.96 0.64 15.73
CA LYS A 46 -6.65 0.58 17.02
C LYS A 46 -8.08 1.13 16.95
N ALA A 47 -8.29 2.23 16.23
CA ALA A 47 -9.61 2.83 16.05
C ALA A 47 -10.60 1.92 15.28
N ASN A 48 -10.09 1.09 14.37
CA ASN A 48 -10.91 0.18 13.55
C ASN A 48 -11.44 -1.04 14.35
N LYS A 49 -10.92 -1.32 15.55
CA LYS A 49 -11.39 -2.40 16.46
C LYS A 49 -11.51 -3.79 15.79
N GLY A 50 -10.63 -4.10 14.84
CA GLY A 50 -10.62 -5.39 14.15
C GLY A 50 -10.23 -6.56 15.05
N THR A 51 -10.70 -7.76 14.71
CA THR A 51 -10.37 -9.02 15.41
C THR A 51 -8.94 -9.50 15.12
N SER A 52 -8.47 -10.56 15.79
CA SER A 52 -7.17 -11.18 15.56
C SER A 52 -7.08 -11.89 14.20
N GLY A 53 -5.86 -12.06 13.69
CA GLY A 53 -5.60 -12.85 12.49
C GLY A 53 -5.30 -14.31 12.83
N VAL A 54 -4.57 -15.00 11.94
CA VAL A 54 -4.14 -16.40 12.13
C VAL A 54 -3.29 -16.63 13.39
N ASP A 55 -2.61 -15.59 13.87
CA ASP A 55 -1.78 -15.63 15.08
C ASP A 55 -2.56 -15.51 16.39
N GLY A 56 -3.88 -15.22 16.33
CA GLY A 56 -4.73 -15.07 17.50
C GLY A 56 -4.46 -13.81 18.33
N ILE A 57 -3.46 -12.99 17.99
CA ILE A 57 -3.08 -11.82 18.79
C ILE A 57 -4.10 -10.70 18.59
N SER A 58 -4.71 -10.26 19.68
CA SER A 58 -5.68 -9.16 19.66
C SER A 58 -5.00 -7.78 19.61
N ILE A 59 -5.77 -6.74 19.29
CA ILE A 59 -5.32 -5.33 19.36
C ILE A 59 -4.85 -4.95 20.78
N ALA A 60 -5.43 -5.57 21.82
CA ALA A 60 -5.10 -5.29 23.21
C ALA A 60 -3.73 -5.87 23.61
N GLU A 61 -3.42 -7.08 23.14
CA GLU A 61 -2.17 -7.79 23.43
C GLU A 61 -1.01 -7.33 22.55
N PHE A 62 -1.33 -6.84 21.35
CA PHE A 62 -0.35 -6.46 20.33
C PHE A 62 0.79 -5.54 20.81
N PRO A 63 0.57 -4.49 21.63
CA PRO A 63 1.66 -3.65 22.13
C PRO A 63 2.69 -4.41 22.97
N GLY A 64 2.24 -5.38 23.77
CA GLY A 64 3.14 -6.24 24.55
C GLY A 64 3.92 -7.21 23.65
N PHE A 65 3.26 -7.74 22.62
CA PHE A 65 3.91 -8.59 21.63
C PHE A 65 4.99 -7.85 20.80
N THR A 66 4.71 -6.62 20.39
CA THR A 66 5.58 -5.90 19.44
C THR A 66 6.70 -5.12 20.09
N ARG A 67 6.58 -4.67 21.34
CA ARG A 67 7.54 -3.75 21.98
C ARG A 67 8.99 -4.22 21.84
N ASP A 68 9.27 -5.48 22.16
CA ASP A 68 10.63 -6.01 22.18
C ASP A 68 11.06 -6.59 20.83
N ARG A 69 10.11 -6.81 19.91
CA ARG A 69 10.34 -7.41 18.58
C ARG A 69 10.41 -6.38 17.46
N TRP A 70 10.01 -5.14 17.72
CA TRP A 70 9.80 -4.14 16.67
C TRP A 70 11.08 -3.82 15.89
N GLU A 71 12.23 -3.71 16.55
CA GLU A 71 13.48 -3.40 15.86
C GLU A 71 13.89 -4.52 14.89
N ASP A 72 13.71 -5.80 15.28
CA ASP A 72 13.97 -6.94 14.40
C ASP A 72 12.97 -7.00 13.24
N ILE A 73 11.69 -6.76 13.50
CA ILE A 73 10.65 -6.70 12.46
C ILE A 73 11.00 -5.58 11.46
N ARG A 74 11.30 -4.38 11.97
CA ARG A 74 11.66 -3.22 11.14
C ARG A 74 12.92 -3.50 10.31
N LYS A 75 13.95 -4.10 10.91
CA LYS A 75 15.15 -4.53 10.20
C LYS A 75 14.81 -5.50 9.07
N SER A 76 13.99 -6.52 9.34
CA SER A 76 13.58 -7.50 8.32
C SER A 76 12.76 -6.87 7.17
N LEU A 77 11.97 -5.82 7.46
CA LEU A 77 11.23 -5.07 6.46
C LEU A 77 12.18 -4.26 5.56
N LEU A 78 13.15 -3.56 6.15
CA LEU A 78 14.13 -2.75 5.42
C LEU A 78 15.10 -3.59 4.59
N GLU A 79 15.48 -4.78 5.10
CA GLU A 79 16.32 -5.76 4.40
C GLU A 79 15.53 -6.58 3.36
N GLY A 80 14.19 -6.47 3.35
CA GLY A 80 13.34 -7.21 2.42
C GLY A 80 13.29 -8.71 2.69
N THR A 81 13.51 -9.15 3.93
CA THR A 81 13.41 -10.55 4.39
C THR A 81 12.06 -10.86 5.04
N TYR A 82 11.30 -9.84 5.46
CA TYR A 82 9.97 -9.99 6.05
C TYR A 82 8.99 -10.77 5.17
N GLN A 83 8.32 -11.78 5.75
CA GLN A 83 7.25 -12.54 5.10
C GLN A 83 5.92 -12.24 5.79
N PRO A 84 4.92 -11.67 5.08
CA PRO A 84 3.58 -11.51 5.61
C PRO A 84 2.95 -12.83 6.02
N SER A 85 2.08 -12.79 7.03
CA SER A 85 1.29 -13.97 7.40
C SER A 85 0.12 -14.17 6.42
N PRO A 86 -0.33 -15.42 6.22
CA PRO A 86 -1.57 -15.66 5.49
C PRO A 86 -2.75 -14.99 6.20
N VAL A 87 -3.76 -14.58 5.43
CA VAL A 87 -4.98 -14.00 6.00
C VAL A 87 -5.91 -15.09 6.50
N LEU A 88 -6.52 -14.89 7.67
CA LEU A 88 -7.52 -15.82 8.21
C LEU A 88 -8.82 -15.69 7.42
N ARG A 89 -9.35 -16.80 6.89
CA ARG A 89 -10.65 -16.80 6.19
C ARG A 89 -11.78 -16.95 7.19
N VAL A 90 -12.72 -16.01 7.15
CA VAL A 90 -13.97 -16.07 7.91
C VAL A 90 -15.15 -15.85 6.96
N GLU A 91 -16.19 -16.66 7.09
CA GLU A 91 -17.44 -16.46 6.34
C GLU A 91 -18.39 -15.57 7.11
N ILE A 92 -18.83 -14.46 6.49
CA ILE A 92 -19.81 -13.54 7.06
C ILE A 92 -21.13 -13.74 6.30
N PRO A 93 -22.26 -14.01 6.98
CA PRO A 93 -23.55 -14.11 6.32
C PRO A 93 -23.95 -12.78 5.69
N LYS A 94 -24.49 -12.84 4.47
CA LYS A 94 -25.12 -11.67 3.86
C LYS A 94 -26.58 -11.55 4.27
N VAL A 95 -27.14 -10.34 4.15
CA VAL A 95 -28.54 -10.04 4.48
C VAL A 95 -29.51 -10.70 3.49
N ASP A 96 -29.09 -10.89 2.23
CA ASP A 96 -29.85 -11.46 1.12
C ASP A 96 -29.68 -12.99 0.96
N GLY A 97 -28.91 -13.64 1.85
CA GLY A 97 -28.56 -15.05 1.76
C GLY A 97 -27.17 -15.30 1.16
N GLY A 98 -26.56 -16.42 1.57
CA GLY A 98 -25.18 -16.77 1.22
C GLY A 98 -24.14 -16.11 2.14
N THR A 99 -22.85 -16.35 1.85
CA THR A 99 -21.73 -15.84 2.65
C THR A 99 -20.81 -14.93 1.82
N ARG A 100 -20.28 -13.90 2.47
CA ARG A 100 -19.16 -13.11 1.98
C ARG A 100 -17.92 -13.59 2.73
N PRO A 101 -16.94 -14.14 2.02
CA PRO A 101 -15.72 -14.51 2.69
C PRO A 101 -14.88 -13.26 2.94
N LEU A 102 -14.32 -13.16 4.15
CA LEU A 102 -13.44 -12.08 4.60
C LEU A 102 -12.06 -12.66 4.89
N GLY A 103 -11.02 -11.99 4.39
CA GLY A 103 -9.64 -12.23 4.81
C GLY A 103 -9.27 -11.28 5.95
N ILE A 104 -8.83 -11.82 7.08
CA ILE A 104 -8.43 -11.04 8.25
C ILE A 104 -6.91 -11.19 8.43
N PRO A 105 -6.10 -10.18 8.08
CA PRO A 105 -4.66 -10.21 8.34
C PRO A 105 -4.36 -10.12 9.84
N THR A 106 -3.15 -10.49 10.25
CA THR A 106 -2.67 -10.27 11.63
C THR A 106 -2.66 -8.78 11.99
N VAL A 107 -2.64 -8.45 13.29
CA VAL A 107 -2.56 -7.05 13.72
C VAL A 107 -1.28 -6.39 13.19
N LEU A 108 -0.16 -7.13 13.14
CA LEU A 108 1.11 -6.65 12.60
C LEU A 108 0.98 -6.33 11.11
N ASP A 109 0.39 -7.24 10.33
CA ASP A 109 0.22 -7.05 8.91
C ASP A 109 -0.71 -5.88 8.59
N ARG A 110 -1.80 -5.71 9.36
CA ARG A 110 -2.67 -4.53 9.22
C ARG A 110 -1.93 -3.24 9.53
N LEU A 111 -1.05 -3.23 10.54
CA LEU A 111 -0.23 -2.08 10.87
C LEU A 111 0.71 -1.71 9.71
N ILE A 112 1.39 -2.69 9.13
CA ILE A 112 2.30 -2.50 8.00
C ILE A 112 1.53 -2.03 6.76
N GLN A 113 0.43 -2.70 6.39
CA GLN A 113 -0.42 -2.30 5.26
C GLN A 113 -0.97 -0.89 5.43
N GLN A 114 -1.39 -0.53 6.64
CA GLN A 114 -1.87 0.82 6.94
C GLN A 114 -0.76 1.87 6.82
N ALA A 115 0.47 1.54 7.21
CA ALA A 115 1.63 2.42 7.04
C ALA A 115 1.97 2.62 5.56
N ILE A 116 1.93 1.55 4.76
CA ILE A 116 2.11 1.60 3.30
C ILE A 116 1.03 2.49 2.67
N ALA A 117 -0.24 2.28 3.01
CA ALA A 117 -1.36 3.05 2.48
C ALA A 117 -1.27 4.55 2.80
N GLN A 118 -0.73 4.92 3.97
CA GLN A 118 -0.54 6.33 4.34
C GLN A 118 0.48 7.06 3.47
N VAL A 119 1.50 6.35 2.98
CA VAL A 119 2.54 6.91 2.12
C VAL A 119 2.13 6.85 0.65
N LEU A 120 1.56 5.73 0.20
CA LEU A 120 1.14 5.56 -1.19
C LEU A 120 -0.13 6.35 -1.54
N GLY A 121 -1.03 6.55 -0.57
CA GLY A 121 -2.29 7.27 -0.79
C GLY A 121 -2.10 8.61 -1.52
N PRO A 122 -1.29 9.54 -0.99
CA PRO A 122 -0.99 10.81 -1.65
C PRO A 122 -0.36 10.65 -3.05
N ILE A 123 0.52 9.65 -3.26
CA ILE A 123 1.18 9.43 -4.55
C ILE A 123 0.18 9.08 -5.64
N PHE A 124 -0.82 8.24 -5.33
CA PHE A 124 -1.82 7.80 -6.29
C PHE A 124 -3.01 8.76 -6.41
N ASP A 125 -3.48 9.34 -5.31
CA ASP A 125 -4.76 10.06 -5.25
C ASP A 125 -4.81 11.26 -6.19
N HIS A 126 -3.70 12.01 -6.32
CA HIS A 126 -3.60 13.15 -7.25
C HIS A 126 -3.78 12.78 -8.73
N THR A 127 -3.64 11.50 -9.06
CA THR A 127 -3.75 11.00 -10.44
C THR A 127 -5.10 10.34 -10.73
N PHE A 128 -5.96 10.19 -9.73
CA PHE A 128 -7.28 9.60 -9.91
C PHE A 128 -8.25 10.60 -10.52
N SER A 129 -9.15 10.08 -11.35
CA SER A 129 -10.23 10.86 -11.97
C SER A 129 -11.04 11.63 -10.94
N GLU A 130 -11.47 12.85 -11.29
CA GLU A 130 -12.40 13.64 -10.48
C GLU A 130 -13.76 12.95 -10.29
N SER A 131 -14.13 12.05 -11.21
CA SER A 131 -15.34 11.22 -11.11
C SER A 131 -15.11 9.92 -10.32
N SER A 132 -13.95 9.74 -9.69
CA SER A 132 -13.67 8.64 -8.77
C SER A 132 -13.91 9.09 -7.32
N PHE A 133 -14.89 8.48 -6.66
CA PHE A 133 -15.34 8.88 -5.31
C PHE A 133 -15.08 7.82 -4.23
N GLY A 134 -14.97 6.54 -4.61
CA GLY A 134 -14.83 5.44 -3.66
C GLY A 134 -13.45 5.37 -3.03
N PHE A 135 -13.39 5.09 -1.72
CA PHE A 135 -12.14 4.84 -0.96
C PHE A 135 -11.10 5.98 -0.99
N ARG A 136 -11.53 7.22 -1.31
CA ARG A 136 -10.64 8.38 -1.39
C ARG A 136 -10.83 9.33 -0.21
N PRO A 137 -9.73 9.85 0.39
CA PRO A 137 -9.84 10.90 1.40
C PRO A 137 -10.59 12.13 0.87
N GLY A 138 -11.53 12.65 1.65
CA GLY A 138 -12.28 13.87 1.28
C GLY A 138 -13.33 13.68 0.18
N ARG A 139 -13.60 12.44 -0.27
CA ARG A 139 -14.70 12.13 -1.20
C ARG A 139 -15.69 11.15 -0.57
N SER A 140 -16.94 11.25 -0.96
CA SER A 140 -18.04 10.45 -0.39
C SER A 140 -19.03 9.96 -1.45
N ALA A 141 -19.86 8.99 -1.07
CA ALA A 141 -20.98 8.54 -1.90
C ALA A 141 -21.96 9.69 -2.21
N HIS A 142 -22.13 10.66 -1.30
CA HIS A 142 -22.97 11.83 -1.54
C HIS A 142 -22.43 12.71 -2.66
N ASP A 143 -21.11 12.81 -2.82
CA ASP A 143 -20.49 13.57 -3.92
C ASP A 143 -20.76 12.90 -5.26
N ALA A 144 -20.69 11.57 -5.32
CA ALA A 144 -21.05 10.80 -6.51
C ALA A 144 -22.52 11.04 -6.92
N VAL A 145 -23.44 10.99 -5.95
CA VAL A 145 -24.87 11.26 -6.19
C VAL A 145 -25.09 12.70 -6.66
N ARG A 146 -24.39 13.69 -6.08
CA ARG A 146 -24.49 15.08 -6.51
C ARG A 146 -24.03 15.25 -7.96
N LYS A 147 -22.92 14.61 -8.34
CA LYS A 147 -22.41 14.62 -9.72
C LYS A 147 -23.40 13.96 -10.69
N ALA A 148 -23.98 12.83 -10.32
CA ALA A 148 -25.02 12.18 -11.13
C ALA A 148 -26.24 13.10 -11.36
N ARG A 149 -26.66 13.85 -10.33
CA ARG A 149 -27.75 14.84 -10.44
C ARG A 149 -27.40 16.04 -11.34
N GLU A 150 -26.13 16.40 -11.48
CA GLU A 150 -25.69 17.41 -12.45
C GLU A 150 -25.92 16.90 -13.88
N TYR A 151 -25.47 15.69 -14.20
CA TYR A 151 -25.68 15.10 -15.54
C TYR A 151 -27.16 15.00 -15.92
N ILE A 152 -28.03 14.62 -14.98
CA ILE A 152 -29.47 14.59 -15.22
C ILE A 152 -30.02 15.99 -15.56
N ARG A 153 -29.54 17.04 -14.87
CA ARG A 153 -29.94 18.43 -15.13
C ARG A 153 -29.40 18.95 -16.47
N GLU A 154 -28.24 18.49 -16.91
CA GLU A 154 -27.67 18.79 -18.22
C GLU A 154 -28.39 18.07 -19.38
N GLY A 155 -29.30 17.13 -19.08
CA GLY A 155 -30.14 16.45 -20.06
C GLY A 155 -29.76 14.98 -20.32
N TYR A 156 -28.74 14.45 -19.65
CA TYR A 156 -28.38 13.03 -19.73
C TYR A 156 -29.35 12.19 -18.90
N ARG A 157 -30.32 11.55 -19.56
CA ARG A 157 -31.42 10.82 -18.90
C ARG A 157 -31.28 9.29 -18.90
N ILE A 158 -30.28 8.75 -19.58
CA ILE A 158 -30.01 7.32 -19.66
C ILE A 158 -28.71 7.05 -18.91
N ALA A 159 -28.76 6.12 -17.96
CA ALA A 159 -27.58 5.61 -17.26
C ALA A 159 -27.24 4.21 -17.77
N VAL A 160 -25.94 3.94 -17.90
CA VAL A 160 -25.43 2.58 -18.11
C VAL A 160 -24.87 2.12 -16.77
N ASP A 161 -25.60 1.25 -16.10
CA ASP A 161 -25.20 0.69 -14.82
C ASP A 161 -24.24 -0.49 -15.05
N MET A 162 -23.08 -0.46 -14.39
CA MET A 162 -22.01 -1.44 -14.56
C MET A 162 -21.46 -1.84 -13.20
N ASP A 163 -21.40 -3.16 -12.96
CA ASP A 163 -20.79 -3.74 -11.77
C ASP A 163 -19.83 -4.89 -12.15
N LEU A 164 -18.81 -5.09 -11.33
CA LEU A 164 -17.82 -6.15 -11.51
C LEU A 164 -18.02 -7.25 -10.46
N SER A 165 -18.45 -8.43 -10.90
CA SER A 165 -18.65 -9.57 -10.01
C SER A 165 -17.34 -9.96 -9.32
N LYS A 166 -17.36 -10.11 -7.99
CA LYS A 166 -16.21 -10.56 -7.18
C LYS A 166 -14.93 -9.78 -7.50
N PHE A 167 -15.05 -8.45 -7.67
CA PHE A 167 -13.94 -7.58 -8.07
C PHE A 167 -12.63 -7.89 -7.32
N PHE A 168 -12.67 -7.89 -5.99
CA PHE A 168 -11.48 -8.12 -5.16
C PHE A 168 -10.94 -9.55 -5.22
N ASP A 169 -11.74 -10.56 -5.56
CA ASP A 169 -11.25 -11.95 -5.68
C ASP A 169 -10.59 -12.24 -7.05
N THR A 170 -10.80 -11.35 -8.04
CA THR A 170 -10.43 -11.61 -9.44
C THR A 170 -9.28 -10.74 -9.95
N VAL A 171 -8.78 -9.81 -9.13
CA VAL A 171 -7.66 -8.93 -9.49
C VAL A 171 -6.42 -9.75 -9.84
N ASN A 172 -5.88 -9.54 -11.05
CA ASN A 172 -4.63 -10.18 -11.46
C ASN A 172 -3.43 -9.46 -10.82
N HIS A 173 -2.56 -10.21 -10.12
CA HIS A 173 -1.43 -9.65 -9.39
C HIS A 173 -0.41 -8.96 -10.29
N ASP A 174 -0.10 -9.51 -11.47
CA ASP A 174 0.91 -8.95 -12.36
C ASP A 174 0.42 -7.64 -13.00
N VAL A 175 -0.85 -7.59 -13.39
CA VAL A 175 -1.47 -6.35 -13.88
C VAL A 175 -1.51 -5.29 -12.80
N LEU A 176 -1.90 -5.65 -11.56
CA LEU A 176 -1.90 -4.72 -10.44
C LEU A 176 -0.48 -4.21 -10.16
N MET A 177 0.50 -5.10 -10.05
CA MET A 177 1.88 -4.74 -9.78
C MET A 177 2.49 -3.89 -10.90
N TYR A 178 2.15 -4.13 -12.16
CA TYR A 178 2.54 -3.27 -13.28
C TYR A 178 1.99 -1.85 -13.12
N ARG A 179 0.71 -1.70 -12.72
CA ARG A 179 0.10 -0.38 -12.48
C ARG A 179 0.73 0.34 -11.29
N VAL A 180 1.07 -0.38 -10.22
CA VAL A 180 1.75 0.18 -9.04
C VAL A 180 3.18 0.61 -9.40
N ALA A 181 3.93 -0.24 -10.11
CA ALA A 181 5.30 0.03 -10.53
C ALA A 181 5.43 1.20 -11.51
N GLY A 182 4.34 1.58 -12.20
CA GLY A 182 4.32 2.78 -13.04
C GLY A 182 4.37 4.11 -12.26
N ARG A 183 4.30 4.08 -10.92
CA ARG A 183 4.40 5.28 -10.06
C ARG A 183 5.31 5.10 -8.83
N VAL A 184 5.61 3.86 -8.45
CA VAL A 184 6.44 3.54 -7.29
C VAL A 184 7.65 2.76 -7.78
N HIS A 185 8.85 3.33 -7.65
CA HIS A 185 10.09 2.72 -8.14
C HIS A 185 10.91 2.02 -7.05
N ASP A 186 10.58 2.19 -5.76
CA ASP A 186 11.23 1.45 -4.67
C ASP A 186 10.93 -0.05 -4.80
N LYS A 187 11.93 -0.79 -5.31
CA LYS A 187 11.85 -2.24 -5.55
C LYS A 187 11.61 -3.06 -4.28
N ARG A 188 12.04 -2.58 -3.12
CA ARG A 188 11.83 -3.27 -1.83
C ARG A 188 10.36 -3.16 -1.43
N LEU A 189 9.77 -1.97 -1.59
CA LEU A 189 8.35 -1.77 -1.33
C LEU A 189 7.47 -2.56 -2.31
N LEU A 190 7.80 -2.52 -3.61
CA LEU A 190 7.10 -3.33 -4.62
C LEU A 190 7.15 -4.83 -4.29
N ARG A 191 8.31 -5.33 -3.85
CA ARG A 191 8.46 -6.72 -3.41
C ARG A 191 7.57 -7.04 -2.20
N LEU A 192 7.51 -6.15 -1.21
CA LEU A 192 6.67 -6.32 -0.03
C LEU A 192 5.18 -6.36 -0.37
N ILE A 193 4.70 -5.44 -1.22
CA ILE A 193 3.31 -5.45 -1.72
C ILE A 193 3.03 -6.76 -2.47
N GLY A 194 3.96 -7.17 -3.35
CA GLY A 194 3.86 -8.43 -4.07
C GLY A 194 3.80 -9.67 -3.15
N ARG A 195 4.47 -9.64 -2.00
CA ARG A 195 4.38 -10.69 -0.98
C ARG A 195 3.02 -10.70 -0.29
N TYR A 196 2.46 -9.52 0.05
CA TYR A 196 1.13 -9.44 0.63
C TYR A 196 0.05 -10.05 -0.26
N LEU A 197 0.09 -9.74 -1.56
CA LEU A 197 -0.86 -10.30 -2.54
C LEU A 197 -0.80 -11.84 -2.61
N ARG A 198 0.38 -12.41 -2.35
CA ARG A 198 0.68 -13.85 -2.49
C ARG A 198 0.81 -14.57 -1.14
N ALA A 199 0.53 -13.91 -0.02
CA ALA A 199 0.70 -14.46 1.32
C ALA A 199 -0.19 -15.68 1.60
N GLY A 200 -1.22 -15.88 0.78
CA GLY A 200 -2.15 -16.99 0.91
C GLY A 200 -3.26 -16.69 1.90
N VAL A 201 -4.11 -17.68 2.06
CA VAL A 201 -5.27 -17.66 2.96
C VAL A 201 -5.23 -18.92 3.80
N GLU A 202 -5.47 -18.79 5.10
CA GLU A 202 -5.67 -19.94 5.97
C GLU A 202 -7.16 -20.25 6.13
N ILE A 203 -7.54 -21.49 5.82
CA ILE A 203 -8.90 -22.00 5.94
C ILE A 203 -8.85 -23.28 6.77
N ASN A 204 -9.49 -23.27 7.95
CA ASN A 204 -9.53 -24.42 8.87
C ASN A 204 -8.13 -25.00 9.17
N GLY A 205 -7.15 -24.14 9.45
CA GLY A 205 -5.77 -24.53 9.74
C GLY A 205 -4.97 -25.03 8.53
N ARG A 206 -5.50 -24.88 7.30
CA ARG A 206 -4.79 -25.23 6.06
C ARG A 206 -4.48 -24.00 5.25
N LEU A 207 -3.20 -23.82 4.92
CA LEU A 207 -2.74 -22.77 4.02
C LEU A 207 -3.14 -23.08 2.57
N GLN A 208 -3.71 -22.09 1.91
CA GLN A 208 -4.03 -22.11 0.48
C GLN A 208 -3.35 -20.95 -0.23
N SER A 209 -2.79 -21.21 -1.41
CA SER A 209 -2.13 -20.19 -2.23
C SER A 209 -3.15 -19.25 -2.89
N THR A 210 -2.83 -17.95 -2.92
CA THR A 210 -3.63 -16.93 -3.62
C THR A 210 -2.99 -16.60 -4.97
N LEU A 211 -3.64 -17.00 -6.07
CA LEU A 211 -3.16 -16.71 -7.44
C LEU A 211 -3.78 -15.42 -8.03
N LYS A 212 -4.91 -14.98 -7.48
CA LYS A 212 -5.64 -13.76 -7.86
C LYS A 212 -6.32 -13.18 -6.62
N GLY A 213 -6.60 -11.89 -6.68
CA GLY A 213 -7.31 -11.13 -5.67
C GLY A 213 -6.41 -10.29 -4.76
N VAL A 214 -7.03 -9.47 -3.92
CA VAL A 214 -6.37 -8.53 -2.99
C VAL A 214 -6.98 -8.60 -1.60
#